data_AF-A0A959R4Z5-F1
#
_entry.id   AF-A0A959R4Z5-F1
#
_cell.length_a   1.000
_cell.length_b   1.000
_cell.length_c   1.000
_cell.angle_alpha   90.00
_cell.angle_beta   90.00
_cell.angle_gamma   90.00
#
_symmetry.space_group_name_H-M   'P 1'
#
loop_
_entity.id
_entity.type
_entity.pdbx_description
1 polymer ?
#
loop_
_entity_poly.entity_id
_entity_poly.type
_entity_poly.pdbx_seq_one_letter_code
_entity_poly.pdbx_strand_id
1 'polypeptide(L)'
;MKQTLFVLFLPLILIGLALTSRENSHPDIDQIIASPAYNRVHPVADADWSSYRSQVTNRLEYLEELLQSRDVSAWPKELQAERAKNIERLHNYRVAQRFPINYDHPEKQLPCFLDRDGNLCAVAHLIAESAGMDLVRKINSEYQYATVSEMDMEGIDQWIASSGLTREEIITIQELGFSGGQQWMEERFHTLQLPDTLLVYIPVDTNTTTLHQVDSTNLSMRQ
;
A
#
# COMPACT_ATOMS: atom_id res chain seq x y z
N MET A 1 8.66 -76.93 -28.01
CA MET A 1 8.89 -75.53 -28.47
C MET A 1 7.88 -74.66 -27.74
N LYS A 2 8.19 -74.15 -26.54
CA LYS A 2 8.63 -72.75 -26.22
C LYS A 2 7.72 -71.70 -26.86
N GLN A 3 7.15 -70.68 -26.21
CA GLN A 3 6.84 -70.28 -24.83
C GLN A 3 5.98 -69.00 -25.01
N THR A 4 4.99 -68.79 -24.16
CA THR A 4 4.04 -67.67 -24.13
C THR A 4 4.73 -66.32 -23.84
N LEU A 5 4.24 -65.20 -24.39
CA LEU A 5 4.39 -63.89 -23.72
C LEU A 5 3.22 -62.95 -24.04
N PHE A 6 2.50 -62.61 -22.97
CA PHE A 6 1.43 -61.64 -22.87
C PHE A 6 2.06 -60.26 -22.65
N VAL A 7 1.68 -59.22 -23.41
CA VAL A 7 2.02 -57.83 -23.08
C VAL A 7 0.73 -57.01 -23.07
N LEU A 8 0.27 -56.75 -21.85
CA LEU A 8 -0.68 -55.70 -21.46
C LEU A 8 0.04 -54.33 -21.44
N PHE A 9 -0.73 -53.26 -21.19
CA PHE A 9 -0.38 -51.85 -20.85
C PHE A 9 -0.45 -50.86 -22.03
N LEU A 10 -1.11 -49.70 -21.95
CA LEU A 10 -1.98 -49.00 -20.98
C LEU A 10 -2.60 -47.80 -21.77
N PRO A 11 -3.80 -47.26 -21.48
CA PRO A 11 -4.31 -46.12 -22.24
C PRO A 11 -3.48 -44.88 -21.95
N LEU A 12 -3.14 -44.14 -23.02
CA LEU A 12 -2.53 -42.82 -22.94
C LEU A 12 -3.52 -41.87 -22.24
N ILE A 13 -3.38 -41.73 -20.92
CA ILE A 13 -4.03 -40.64 -20.19
C ILE A 13 -3.26 -39.38 -20.56
N LEU A 14 -3.75 -38.65 -21.56
CA LEU A 14 -3.42 -37.24 -21.75
C LEU A 14 -4.00 -36.48 -20.56
N ILE A 15 -3.27 -36.47 -19.45
CA ILE A 15 -3.45 -35.50 -18.38
C ILE A 15 -3.04 -34.17 -19.01
N GLY A 16 -4.01 -33.46 -19.58
CA GLY A 16 -3.90 -32.03 -19.76
C GLY A 16 -3.73 -31.43 -18.37
N LEU A 17 -2.47 -31.27 -17.94
CA LEU A 17 -2.13 -30.25 -16.97
C LEU A 17 -2.47 -28.92 -17.63
N ALA A 18 -3.73 -28.52 -17.50
CA ALA A 18 -4.07 -27.13 -17.38
C ALA A 18 -3.28 -26.64 -16.16
N LEU A 19 -2.03 -26.22 -16.42
CA LEU A 19 -1.43 -25.14 -15.68
C LEU A 19 -2.43 -24.00 -15.86
N THR A 20 -3.42 -23.94 -14.98
CA THR A 20 -4.09 -22.69 -14.72
C THR A 20 -2.95 -21.78 -14.28
N SER A 21 -2.44 -21.01 -15.24
CA SER A 21 -1.75 -19.78 -14.94
C SER A 21 -2.72 -19.06 -14.03
N ARG A 22 -2.47 -19.14 -12.72
CA ARG A 22 -3.16 -18.30 -11.77
C ARG A 22 -2.71 -16.92 -12.19
N GLU A 23 -3.55 -16.29 -13.01
CA GLU A 23 -3.44 -14.88 -13.32
C GLU A 23 -3.37 -14.24 -11.94
N ASN A 24 -2.17 -13.77 -11.57
CA ASN A 24 -1.94 -13.09 -10.31
C ASN A 24 -2.58 -11.71 -10.46
N SER A 25 -3.90 -11.67 -10.62
CA SER A 25 -4.69 -10.46 -10.61
C SER A 25 -4.49 -9.82 -9.24
N HIS A 26 -3.99 -8.58 -9.22
CA HIS A 26 -3.95 -7.78 -8.00
C HIS A 26 -5.32 -7.83 -7.36
N PRO A 27 -5.41 -8.13 -6.05
CA PRO A 27 -6.62 -7.75 -5.35
C PRO A 27 -6.74 -6.24 -5.52
N ASP A 28 -7.83 -5.81 -6.14
CA ASP A 28 -8.18 -4.40 -6.31
C ASP A 28 -8.04 -3.68 -4.96
N ILE A 29 -7.53 -2.45 -4.95
CA ILE A 29 -7.41 -1.62 -3.75
C ILE A 29 -8.73 -1.59 -2.99
N ASP A 30 -9.85 -1.50 -3.70
CA ASP A 30 -11.18 -1.51 -3.11
C ASP A 30 -11.49 -2.85 -2.42
N GLN A 31 -11.00 -3.97 -2.96
CA GLN A 31 -11.13 -5.30 -2.33
C GLN A 31 -10.21 -5.45 -1.12
N ILE A 32 -9.00 -4.90 -1.16
CA ILE A 32 -8.06 -4.88 -0.03
C ILE A 32 -8.69 -4.12 1.14
N ILE A 33 -9.17 -2.91 0.88
CA ILE A 33 -9.81 -2.04 1.86
C ILE A 33 -11.11 -2.66 2.38
N ALA A 34 -11.89 -3.31 1.51
CA ALA A 34 -13.11 -4.01 1.92
C ALA A 34 -12.86 -5.35 2.62
N SER A 35 -11.60 -5.82 2.71
CA SER A 35 -11.32 -7.16 3.22
C SER A 35 -11.65 -7.29 4.72
N PRO A 36 -12.24 -8.43 5.16
CA PRO A 36 -12.51 -8.66 6.58
C PRO A 36 -11.27 -8.68 7.47
N ALA A 37 -10.09 -8.96 6.89
CA ALA A 37 -8.82 -8.92 7.61
C ALA A 37 -8.42 -7.46 7.89
N TYR A 38 -8.42 -6.60 6.86
CA TYR A 38 -8.17 -5.18 6.99
C TYR A 38 -9.15 -4.53 7.98
N ASN A 39 -10.45 -4.79 7.82
CA ASN A 39 -11.50 -4.23 8.68
C ASN A 39 -11.44 -4.71 10.15
N ARG A 40 -10.82 -5.86 10.43
CA ARG A 40 -10.67 -6.37 11.80
C ARG A 40 -9.55 -5.64 12.55
N VAL A 41 -8.47 -5.34 11.85
CA VAL A 41 -7.31 -4.63 12.41
C VAL A 41 -7.58 -3.12 12.43
N HIS A 42 -8.28 -2.62 11.42
CA HIS A 42 -8.66 -1.23 11.26
C HIS A 42 -10.18 -1.13 11.08
N PRO A 43 -10.96 -1.16 12.17
CA PRO A 43 -12.41 -1.03 12.11
C PRO A 43 -12.76 0.23 11.33
N VAL A 44 -13.55 0.07 10.27
CA VAL A 44 -14.17 1.19 9.54
C VAL A 44 -15.33 1.70 10.41
N ALA A 45 -15.00 2.20 11.60
CA ALA A 45 -15.95 2.81 12.51
C ALA A 45 -16.05 4.28 12.13
N ASP A 46 -17.21 4.62 11.57
CA ASP A 46 -17.66 5.94 11.14
C ASP A 46 -16.81 6.51 9.98
N ALA A 47 -17.42 7.20 9.01
CA ALA A 47 -16.69 7.82 7.90
C ALA A 47 -15.88 9.06 8.35
N ASP A 48 -15.35 9.04 9.57
CA ASP A 48 -14.37 10.00 10.06
C ASP A 48 -12.96 9.46 9.78
N TRP A 49 -12.57 9.64 8.52
CA TRP A 49 -11.25 9.34 7.94
C TRP A 49 -10.12 10.26 8.47
N SER A 50 -10.03 10.39 9.78
CA SER A 50 -9.11 11.26 10.54
C SER A 50 -7.67 11.31 9.98
N SER A 51 -7.33 12.43 9.33
CA SER A 51 -6.06 12.78 8.66
C SER A 51 -5.58 11.82 7.56
N TYR A 52 -5.36 12.35 6.36
CA TYR A 52 -4.67 11.71 5.21
C TYR A 52 -3.52 10.78 5.63
N ARG A 53 -2.67 11.25 6.55
CA ARG A 53 -1.50 10.49 7.02
C ARG A 53 -1.90 9.20 7.72
N SER A 54 -2.94 9.22 8.55
CA SER A 54 -3.42 8.01 9.23
C SER A 54 -3.92 6.97 8.24
N GLN A 55 -4.58 7.40 7.16
CA GLN A 55 -5.08 6.48 6.13
C GLN A 55 -3.96 5.78 5.37
N VAL A 56 -2.98 6.55 4.89
CA VAL A 56 -1.81 5.99 4.23
C VAL A 56 -1.05 5.07 5.19
N THR A 57 -0.87 5.49 6.45
CA THR A 57 -0.22 4.66 7.47
C THR A 57 -0.93 3.32 7.68
N ASN A 58 -2.25 3.30 7.89
CA ASN A 58 -2.99 2.06 8.15
C ASN A 58 -2.97 1.12 6.92
N ARG A 59 -3.10 1.66 5.71
CA ARG A 59 -3.01 0.86 4.48
C ARG A 59 -1.63 0.25 4.28
N LEU A 60 -0.57 1.01 4.57
CA LEU A 60 0.80 0.50 4.51
C LEU A 60 1.09 -0.53 5.60
N GLU A 61 0.52 -0.39 6.79
CA GLU A 61 0.64 -1.37 7.87
C GLU A 61 0.05 -2.73 7.45
N TYR A 62 -1.18 -2.74 6.95
CA TYR A 62 -1.79 -3.96 6.42
C TYR A 62 -0.98 -4.56 5.26
N LEU A 63 -0.45 -3.70 4.38
CA LEU A 63 0.39 -4.16 3.28
C LEU A 63 1.69 -4.82 3.77
N GLU A 64 2.33 -4.28 4.81
CA GLU A 64 3.50 -4.91 5.44
C GLU A 64 3.17 -6.34 5.89
N GLU A 65 2.03 -6.55 6.54
CA GLU A 65 1.57 -7.89 6.96
C GLU A 65 1.37 -8.83 5.77
N LEU A 66 0.73 -8.35 4.70
CA LEU A 66 0.55 -9.13 3.47
C LEU A 66 1.90 -9.52 2.86
N LEU A 67 2.84 -8.57 2.75
CA LEU A 67 4.16 -8.81 2.20
C LEU A 67 4.94 -9.83 3.03
N GLN A 68 4.83 -9.77 4.36
CA GLN A 68 5.46 -10.71 5.30
C GLN A 68 4.85 -12.11 5.24
N SER A 69 3.54 -12.22 5.04
CA SER A 69 2.83 -13.50 5.02
C SER A 69 3.04 -14.30 3.73
N ARG A 70 3.54 -13.66 2.67
CA ARG A 70 3.79 -14.32 1.38
C ARG A 70 4.86 -15.40 1.52
N ASP A 71 4.53 -16.62 1.10
CA ASP A 71 5.52 -17.68 0.95
C ASP A 71 6.45 -17.38 -0.22
N VAL A 72 7.71 -17.12 0.11
CA VAL A 72 8.82 -16.89 -0.83
C VAL A 72 9.94 -17.92 -0.66
N SER A 73 9.65 -19.05 -0.01
CA SER A 73 10.64 -20.10 0.29
C SER A 73 11.33 -20.64 -0.97
N ALA A 74 10.61 -20.64 -2.10
CA ALA A 74 11.10 -21.07 -3.41
C ALA A 74 11.94 -20.02 -4.17
N TRP A 75 12.04 -18.78 -3.69
CA TRP A 75 12.82 -17.73 -4.37
C TRP A 75 14.33 -17.89 -4.09
N PRO A 76 15.22 -17.32 -4.92
CA PRO A 76 16.64 -17.17 -4.59
C PRO A 76 16.85 -16.55 -3.20
N LYS A 77 17.88 -17.01 -2.48
CA LYS A 77 18.12 -16.57 -1.09
C LYS A 77 18.44 -15.08 -1.01
N GLU A 78 19.05 -14.55 -2.05
CA GLU A 78 19.37 -13.13 -2.21
C GLU A 78 18.08 -12.29 -2.30
N LEU A 79 17.08 -12.75 -3.07
CA LEU A 79 15.79 -12.08 -3.17
C LEU A 79 14.95 -12.20 -1.89
N GLN A 80 15.05 -13.33 -1.18
CA GLN A 80 14.43 -13.46 0.16
C GLN A 80 15.03 -12.43 1.13
N ALA A 81 16.36 -12.24 1.10
CA ALA A 81 17.04 -11.27 1.95
C ALA A 81 16.70 -9.81 1.57
N GLU A 82 16.69 -9.46 0.27
CA GLU A 82 16.29 -8.12 -0.17
C GLU A 82 14.81 -7.83 0.11
N ARG A 83 13.93 -8.84 -0.01
CA ARG A 83 12.53 -8.71 0.40
C ARG A 83 12.42 -8.27 1.86
N ALA A 84 13.11 -8.96 2.77
CA ALA A 84 13.07 -8.63 4.19
C ALA A 84 13.55 -7.19 4.46
N LYS A 85 14.64 -6.77 3.80
CA LYS A 85 15.13 -5.38 3.90
C LYS A 85 14.14 -4.36 3.34
N ASN A 86 13.49 -4.64 2.22
CA ASN A 86 12.50 -3.73 1.64
C ASN A 86 11.21 -3.63 2.46
N ILE A 87 10.78 -4.71 3.11
CA ILE A 87 9.69 -4.65 4.09
C ILE A 87 10.09 -3.79 5.30
N GLU A 88 11.32 -3.91 5.80
CA GLU A 88 11.84 -3.06 6.88
C GLU A 88 11.94 -1.58 6.47
N ARG A 89 12.42 -1.29 5.25
CA ARG A 89 12.42 0.07 4.69
C ARG A 89 11.00 0.64 4.59
N LEU A 90 10.03 -0.18 4.14
CA LEU A 90 8.62 0.23 4.07
C LEU A 90 8.06 0.57 5.46
N HIS A 91 8.40 -0.24 6.46
CA HIS A 91 8.06 0.01 7.85
C HIS A 91 8.62 1.36 8.35
N ASN A 92 9.91 1.62 8.11
CA ASN A 92 10.54 2.88 8.48
C ASN A 92 9.89 4.09 7.80
N TYR A 93 9.55 3.96 6.51
CA TYR A 93 8.80 4.97 5.77
C TYR A 93 7.42 5.25 6.39
N ARG A 94 6.66 4.19 6.68
CA ARG A 94 5.32 4.28 7.27
C ARG A 94 5.35 4.98 8.63
N VAL A 95 6.27 4.57 9.52
CA VAL A 95 6.41 5.15 10.86
C VAL A 95 6.86 6.61 10.81
N ALA A 96 7.66 6.99 9.80
CA ALA A 96 8.12 8.36 9.63
C ALA A 96 7.02 9.32 9.13
N GLN A 97 5.97 8.81 8.47
CA GLN A 97 4.82 9.58 7.96
C GLN A 97 5.16 10.83 7.11
N ARG A 98 6.32 10.79 6.43
CA ARG A 98 6.81 11.84 5.52
C ARG A 98 6.38 11.54 4.09
N PHE A 99 5.06 11.62 3.87
CA PHE A 99 4.44 11.35 2.58
C PHE A 99 4.44 12.59 1.67
N PRO A 100 4.60 12.42 0.35
CA PRO A 100 4.73 13.53 -0.59
C PRO A 100 3.38 14.18 -0.88
N ILE A 101 3.42 15.48 -1.18
CA ILE A 101 2.23 16.25 -1.58
C ILE A 101 2.32 16.59 -3.07
N ASN A 102 1.23 16.31 -3.80
CA ASN A 102 1.10 16.77 -5.19
C ASN A 102 0.64 18.23 -5.22
N TYR A 103 1.60 19.13 -5.40
CA TYR A 103 1.38 20.57 -5.48
C TYR A 103 0.93 21.07 -6.86
N ASP A 104 1.25 20.33 -7.93
CA ASP A 104 1.10 20.81 -9.31
C ASP A 104 -0.24 20.40 -9.93
N HIS A 105 -0.85 19.34 -9.39
CA HIS A 105 -2.19 18.86 -9.77
C HIS A 105 -3.07 18.69 -8.52
N PRO A 106 -3.30 19.76 -7.74
CA PRO A 106 -4.01 19.68 -6.46
C PRO A 106 -5.44 19.13 -6.59
N GLU A 107 -6.07 19.27 -7.76
CA GLU A 107 -7.42 18.82 -8.08
C GLU A 107 -7.52 17.36 -8.56
N LYS A 108 -6.39 16.67 -8.77
CA LYS A 108 -6.36 15.32 -9.36
C LYS A 108 -5.86 14.26 -8.40
N GLN A 109 -6.32 13.03 -8.59
CA GLN A 109 -5.79 11.86 -7.89
C GLN A 109 -4.58 11.27 -8.61
N LEU A 110 -3.46 11.98 -8.60
CA LEU A 110 -2.20 11.51 -9.18
C LEU A 110 -1.15 11.23 -8.09
N PRO A 111 -0.33 10.18 -8.22
CA PRO A 111 0.80 9.96 -7.33
C PRO A 111 1.79 11.12 -7.41
N CYS A 112 2.68 11.27 -6.44
CA CYS A 112 3.83 12.18 -6.53
C CYS A 112 5.09 11.43 -6.09
N PHE A 113 6.02 11.19 -7.00
CA PHE A 113 7.18 10.34 -6.75
C PHE A 113 8.18 11.00 -5.77
N LEU A 114 8.48 12.28 -6.00
CA LEU A 114 9.25 13.17 -5.13
C LEU A 114 8.61 14.56 -5.18
N ASP A 115 8.21 15.10 -4.03
CA ASP A 115 7.66 16.46 -3.96
C ASP A 115 8.76 17.53 -3.85
N ARG A 116 8.34 18.80 -3.95
CA ARG A 116 9.25 19.96 -3.87
C ARG A 116 9.87 20.18 -2.48
N ASP A 117 9.32 19.56 -1.44
CA ASP A 117 9.85 19.62 -0.07
C ASP A 117 10.86 18.49 0.20
N GLY A 118 11.07 17.62 -0.78
CA GLY A 118 12.00 16.50 -0.70
C GLY A 118 11.39 15.22 -0.11
N ASN A 119 10.06 15.13 0.04
CA ASN A 119 9.41 13.92 0.49
C ASN A 119 9.26 12.94 -0.68
N LEU A 120 9.50 11.66 -0.39
CA LEU A 120 9.45 10.56 -1.35
C LEU A 120 8.14 9.80 -1.20
N CYS A 121 7.57 9.27 -2.27
CA CYS A 121 6.54 8.23 -2.12
C CYS A 121 7.15 6.94 -1.58
N ALA A 122 6.31 5.96 -1.22
CA ALA A 122 6.76 4.68 -0.69
C ALA A 122 7.75 3.98 -1.63
N VAL A 123 7.44 3.87 -2.93
CA VAL A 123 8.33 3.24 -3.92
C VAL A 123 9.64 4.03 -4.08
N ALA A 124 9.57 5.35 -4.16
CA ALA A 124 10.74 6.20 -4.27
C ALA A 124 11.66 6.10 -3.03
N HIS A 125 11.08 5.94 -1.83
CA HIS A 125 11.80 5.68 -0.59
C HIS A 125 12.54 4.34 -0.64
N LEU A 126 11.86 3.26 -1.09
CA LEU A 126 12.49 1.95 -1.23
C LEU A 126 13.68 1.99 -2.21
N ILE A 127 13.52 2.69 -3.33
CA ILE A 127 14.60 2.88 -4.32
C ILE A 127 15.74 3.71 -3.72
N ALA A 128 15.45 4.81 -3.03
CA ALA A 128 16.47 5.65 -2.40
C ALA A 128 17.37 4.84 -1.45
N GLU A 129 16.76 4.00 -0.61
CA GLU A 129 17.44 3.19 0.42
C GLU A 129 18.13 1.92 -0.12
N SER A 130 17.86 1.52 -1.38
CA SER A 130 18.39 0.28 -1.97
C SER A 130 19.28 0.49 -3.19
N ALA A 131 19.01 1.51 -4.00
CA ALA A 131 19.70 1.82 -5.25
C ALA A 131 20.18 3.28 -5.33
N GLY A 132 19.80 4.13 -4.37
CA GLY A 132 20.29 5.50 -4.25
C GLY A 132 19.42 6.54 -4.95
N MET A 133 19.68 7.81 -4.61
CA MET A 133 18.88 8.95 -5.06
C MET A 133 19.05 9.30 -6.55
N ASP A 134 20.07 8.80 -7.24
CA ASP A 134 20.25 9.05 -8.67
C ASP A 134 19.14 8.42 -9.51
N LEU A 135 18.78 7.16 -9.21
CA LEU A 135 17.66 6.48 -9.87
C LEU A 135 16.33 7.17 -9.55
N VAL A 136 16.14 7.58 -8.28
CA VAL A 136 14.95 8.34 -7.87
C VAL A 136 14.78 9.62 -8.68
N ARG A 137 15.85 10.43 -8.78
CA ARG A 137 15.82 11.69 -9.54
C ARG A 137 15.55 11.47 -11.01
N LYS A 138 16.15 10.42 -11.60
CA LYS A 138 15.90 10.06 -13.00
C LYS A 138 14.43 9.71 -13.23
N ILE A 139 13.87 8.80 -12.41
CA ILE A 139 12.45 8.43 -12.49
C ILE A 139 11.58 9.66 -12.30
N ASN A 140 11.83 10.49 -11.28
CA ASN A 140 11.04 11.68 -11.03
C ASN A 140 11.04 12.65 -12.22
N SER A 141 12.17 12.83 -12.91
CA SER A 141 12.24 13.77 -14.04
C SER A 141 11.37 13.37 -15.24
N GLU A 142 11.03 12.08 -15.37
CA GLU A 142 10.26 11.54 -16.49
C GLU A 142 8.83 11.14 -16.08
N TYR A 143 8.64 10.74 -14.82
CA TYR A 143 7.46 10.02 -14.33
C TYR A 143 6.97 10.52 -12.95
N GLN A 144 7.22 11.78 -12.58
CA GLN A 144 6.86 12.34 -11.27
C GLN A 144 5.42 12.04 -10.82
N TYR A 145 4.46 12.08 -11.75
CA TYR A 145 3.03 11.90 -11.49
C TYR A 145 2.45 10.61 -12.08
N ALA A 146 3.30 9.68 -12.49
CA ALA A 146 2.90 8.41 -13.07
C ALA A 146 2.93 7.27 -12.05
N THR A 147 2.07 6.30 -12.27
CA THR A 147 2.10 5.01 -11.57
C THR A 147 3.18 4.11 -12.16
N VAL A 148 3.68 3.14 -11.39
CA VAL A 148 4.69 2.18 -11.84
C VAL A 148 4.19 1.32 -13.00
N SER A 149 2.87 1.13 -13.13
CA SER A 149 2.26 0.46 -14.28
C SER A 149 2.32 1.29 -15.57
N GLU A 150 2.48 2.61 -15.47
CA GLU A 150 2.61 3.55 -16.59
C GLU A 150 4.08 3.83 -16.96
N MET A 151 5.03 3.42 -16.12
CA MET A 151 6.46 3.69 -16.32
C MET A 151 7.08 2.71 -17.31
N ASP A 152 7.67 3.24 -18.38
CA ASP A 152 8.53 2.50 -19.30
C ASP A 152 9.98 2.99 -19.13
N MET A 153 10.70 2.36 -18.19
CA MET A 153 12.09 2.72 -17.88
C MET A 153 12.90 1.49 -17.46
N GLU A 154 13.95 1.17 -18.21
CA GLU A 154 14.82 0.02 -17.89
C GLU A 154 15.36 0.06 -16.44
N GLY A 155 15.67 1.25 -15.92
CA GLY A 155 16.16 1.43 -14.56
C GLY A 155 15.19 0.95 -13.47
N ILE A 156 13.87 1.16 -13.64
CA ILE A 156 12.90 0.65 -12.66
C ILE A 156 12.76 -0.87 -12.79
N ASP A 157 12.78 -1.40 -14.01
CA ASP A 157 12.66 -2.83 -14.26
C ASP A 157 13.83 -3.63 -13.69
N GLN A 158 15.05 -3.12 -13.85
CA GLN A 158 16.25 -3.69 -13.26
C GLN A 158 16.20 -3.66 -11.73
N TRP A 159 15.74 -2.55 -11.14
CA TRP A 159 15.56 -2.46 -9.70
C TRP A 159 14.52 -3.47 -9.20
N ILE A 160 13.34 -3.55 -9.83
CA ILE A 160 12.27 -4.51 -9.49
C ILE A 160 12.83 -5.93 -9.47
N ALA A 161 13.56 -6.33 -10.51
CA ALA A 161 14.14 -7.67 -10.63
C ALA A 161 15.11 -8.06 -9.50
N SER A 162 15.70 -7.09 -8.80
CA SER A 162 16.64 -7.30 -7.69
C SER A 162 16.06 -7.01 -6.31
N SER A 163 14.87 -6.43 -6.24
CA SER A 163 14.28 -5.88 -5.01
C SER A 163 13.75 -6.92 -4.02
N GLY A 164 13.50 -8.16 -4.46
CA GLY A 164 12.74 -9.12 -3.64
C GLY A 164 11.26 -8.72 -3.45
N LEU A 165 10.75 -7.80 -4.27
CA LEU A 165 9.33 -7.49 -4.40
C LEU A 165 8.92 -7.76 -5.85
N THR A 166 7.71 -8.27 -6.04
CA THR A 166 7.19 -8.43 -7.40
C THR A 166 6.67 -7.09 -7.93
N ARG A 167 6.56 -6.92 -9.26
CA ARG A 167 6.04 -5.67 -9.85
C ARG A 167 4.65 -5.35 -9.31
N GLU A 168 3.86 -6.39 -9.18
CA GLU A 168 2.52 -6.40 -8.61
C GLU A 168 2.50 -5.78 -7.20
N GLU A 169 3.40 -6.22 -6.33
CA GLU A 169 3.53 -5.69 -4.97
C GLU A 169 3.95 -4.23 -4.98
N ILE A 170 4.84 -3.84 -5.90
CA ILE A 170 5.34 -2.46 -6.01
C ILE A 170 4.24 -1.50 -6.48
N ILE A 171 3.40 -1.92 -7.43
CA ILE A 171 2.22 -1.17 -7.86
C ILE A 171 1.28 -0.99 -6.66
N THR A 172 0.96 -2.06 -5.93
CA THR A 172 0.11 -1.97 -4.74
C THR A 172 0.72 -1.09 -3.64
N ILE A 173 2.04 -1.14 -3.41
CA ILE A 173 2.75 -0.23 -2.49
C ILE A 173 2.56 1.22 -2.89
N GLN A 174 2.69 1.52 -4.18
CA GLN A 174 2.50 2.88 -4.66
C GLN A 174 1.05 3.31 -4.41
N GLU A 175 0.09 2.56 -4.90
CA GLU A 175 -1.34 2.91 -4.88
C GLU A 175 -1.93 3.02 -3.48
N LEU A 176 -1.51 2.17 -2.53
CA LEU A 176 -1.89 2.29 -1.13
C LEU A 176 -1.13 3.41 -0.41
N GLY A 177 0.07 3.73 -0.90
CA GLY A 177 0.98 4.75 -0.39
C GLY A 177 0.70 6.18 -0.86
N PHE A 178 -0.22 6.39 -1.81
CA PHE A 178 -0.62 7.72 -2.26
C PHE A 178 -2.15 7.91 -2.18
N SER A 179 -2.55 9.12 -1.85
CA SER A 179 -3.90 9.64 -2.16
C SER A 179 -3.71 10.96 -2.89
N GLY A 180 -4.73 11.42 -3.60
CA GLY A 180 -4.61 12.51 -4.57
C GLY A 180 -4.08 13.85 -4.05
N GLY A 181 -4.11 14.84 -4.95
CA GLY A 181 -3.74 16.22 -4.65
C GLY A 181 -4.48 16.81 -3.45
N GLN A 182 -3.88 17.84 -2.85
CA GLN A 182 -4.37 18.44 -1.60
C GLN A 182 -5.84 18.88 -1.68
N GLN A 183 -6.24 19.52 -2.79
CA GLN A 183 -7.62 19.97 -3.00
C GLN A 183 -8.58 18.80 -3.26
N TRP A 184 -8.16 17.79 -4.03
CA TRP A 184 -8.92 16.55 -4.23
C TRP A 184 -9.24 15.88 -2.88
N MET A 185 -8.29 15.90 -1.95
CA MET A 185 -8.49 15.42 -0.59
C MET A 185 -9.50 16.30 0.17
N GLU A 186 -9.29 17.61 0.24
CA GLU A 186 -10.16 18.56 0.94
C GLU A 186 -11.63 18.49 0.46
N GLU A 187 -11.87 18.41 -0.86
CA GLU A 187 -13.21 18.34 -1.45
C GLU A 187 -13.94 17.03 -1.09
N ARG A 188 -13.24 15.89 -1.08
CA ARG A 188 -13.83 14.59 -0.71
C ARG A 188 -14.19 14.51 0.77
N PHE A 189 -13.38 15.12 1.64
CA PHE A 189 -13.70 15.18 3.07
C PHE A 189 -14.84 16.16 3.39
N HIS A 190 -15.00 17.24 2.62
CA HIS A 190 -16.12 18.17 2.82
C HIS A 190 -17.46 17.70 2.24
N THR A 191 -17.47 16.91 1.16
CA THR A 191 -18.70 16.43 0.51
C THR A 191 -19.32 15.19 1.15
N LEU A 192 -18.58 14.45 1.98
CA LEU A 192 -19.09 13.30 2.75
C LEU A 192 -19.57 13.74 4.14
N GLN A 193 -20.56 14.64 4.22
CA GLN A 193 -21.37 14.80 5.45
C GLN A 193 -22.32 13.60 5.55
N LEU A 194 -21.87 12.48 6.12
CA LEU A 194 -22.77 11.38 6.46
C LEU A 194 -23.73 11.83 7.58
N PRO A 195 -25.02 11.47 7.53
CA PRO A 195 -25.99 11.85 8.55
C PRO A 195 -25.64 11.21 9.91
N ASP A 196 -25.88 11.96 11.00
CA ASP A 196 -25.61 11.61 12.42
C ASP A 196 -26.25 10.31 12.93
N THR A 197 -26.95 9.55 12.09
CA THR A 197 -27.81 8.41 12.50
C THR A 197 -27.14 7.04 12.49
N LEU A 198 -25.82 6.95 12.30
CA LEU A 198 -25.07 5.70 12.38
C LEU A 198 -24.08 5.64 13.56
N LEU A 199 -24.44 6.23 14.70
CA LEU A 199 -23.80 5.93 15.98
C LEU A 199 -24.24 4.55 16.48
N VAL A 200 -23.50 3.49 16.11
CA VAL A 200 -23.53 2.24 16.86
C VAL A 200 -22.61 2.40 18.07
N TYR A 201 -23.24 2.56 19.23
CA TYR A 201 -22.63 2.63 20.56
C TYR A 201 -21.61 1.51 20.83
N ILE A 202 -20.38 1.87 21.19
CA ILE A 202 -19.46 1.01 21.95
C ILE A 202 -18.95 1.83 23.16
N PRO A 203 -19.06 1.32 24.40
CA PRO A 203 -18.68 2.05 25.60
C PRO A 203 -17.15 2.24 25.66
N VAL A 204 -16.73 3.49 25.86
CA VAL A 204 -15.34 3.83 26.20
C VAL A 204 -15.11 3.38 27.64
N ASP A 205 -14.17 2.45 27.82
CA ASP A 205 -13.72 2.03 29.14
C ASP A 205 -12.95 3.20 29.79
N THR A 206 -13.62 3.95 30.67
CA THR A 206 -13.05 5.09 31.37
C THR A 206 -12.17 4.59 32.52
N ASN A 207 -10.87 4.52 32.31
CA ASN A 207 -9.92 4.53 33.42
C ASN A 207 -8.57 5.14 33.03
N THR A 208 -8.57 6.46 32.85
CA THR A 208 -7.48 7.32 33.34
C THR A 208 -7.99 8.75 33.49
N THR A 209 -8.49 9.05 34.68
CA THR A 209 -8.78 10.40 35.16
C THR A 209 -7.47 11.13 35.45
N THR A 210 -7.20 12.23 34.78
CA THR A 210 -6.64 13.41 35.47
C THR A 210 -7.17 14.68 34.82
N LEU A 211 -8.04 15.35 35.56
CA LEU A 211 -8.70 16.60 35.24
C LEU A 211 -7.67 17.75 35.25
N HIS A 212 -7.66 18.58 34.21
CA HIS A 212 -7.32 19.99 34.34
C HIS A 212 -8.46 20.82 33.74
N GLN A 213 -9.29 21.33 34.65
CA GLN A 213 -10.37 22.27 34.39
C GLN A 213 -9.74 23.65 34.07
N VAL A 214 -9.98 24.17 32.87
CA VAL A 214 -9.69 25.58 32.55
C VAL A 214 -11.00 26.35 32.67
N ASP A 215 -10.95 27.32 33.57
CA ASP A 215 -12.04 28.15 34.06
C ASP A 215 -12.56 29.10 32.97
N SER A 216 -13.89 29.16 32.83
CA SER A 216 -14.59 30.01 31.87
C SER A 216 -14.92 31.36 32.51
N THR A 217 -14.07 32.37 32.28
CA THR A 217 -14.45 33.77 32.52
C THR A 217 -13.93 34.72 31.44
N ASN A 218 -14.85 35.60 31.03
CA ASN A 218 -14.71 36.82 30.23
C ASN A 218 -14.68 36.70 28.70
N LEU A 219 -15.82 37.05 28.09
CA LEU A 219 -15.91 38.07 27.01
C LEU A 219 -17.38 38.25 26.58
N SER A 220 -18.07 39.27 27.08
CA SER A 220 -18.81 40.24 26.25
C SER A 220 -19.51 41.32 27.10
N MET A 221 -18.92 42.50 27.15
CA MET A 221 -19.66 43.77 27.26
C MET A 221 -18.76 44.89 26.71
N ARG A 222 -19.19 45.48 25.58
CA ARG A 222 -18.82 46.76 24.93
C ARG A 222 -19.16 46.59 23.44
N GLN A 223 -20.03 47.35 22.79
CA GLN A 223 -20.88 48.50 23.12
C GLN A 223 -22.14 48.39 22.24
#